data_AF-A0A847DW71-F1
#
_entry.id   AF-A0A847DW71-F1
#
_cell.length_a   1.000
_cell.length_b   1.000
_cell.length_c   1.000
_cell.angle_alpha   90.00
_cell.angle_beta   90.00
_cell.angle_gamma   90.00
#
_symmetry.space_group_name_H-M   'P 1'
#
loop_
_entity.id
_entity.type
_entity.pdbx_description
1 polymer ?
#
loop_
_entity_poly.entity_id
_entity_poly.type
_entity_poly.pdbx_seq_one_letter_code
_entity_poly.pdbx_strand_id
1 'polypeptide(L)'
;LAVPVASLTMIAPAIRIVDLPGLPAVSMRLAYALSRTMGIGRWRELQEDIDFAKYESFPLNAGYQLFRLDEAIGDYDLSAVRVPVLVVMSEDDRTVDAKAAIALFRLLPTPSSAMLLVTRACRSDTVDNALRSRCEHGLLDVSNDPRIEFLPGILDGEEVLSFAHISFPSRPDNPHYGRHGDYASCLAYVDASARVGGAFPDKYCACITPAMLEALEARGRSCPASPARPGGEIRYGETLEGDRDRYVLRRLGYNPYFDAMTRRIRRFAGIEALQRAASGN
;
A
#
# COMPACT_ATOMS: atom_id res chain seq x y z
N LEU A 1 -5.01 -33.65 13.76
CA LEU A 1 -4.85 -33.52 12.29
C LEU A 1 -4.76 -32.04 11.96
N ALA A 2 -3.67 -31.57 11.37
CA ALA A 2 -3.57 -30.18 10.93
C ALA A 2 -4.51 -29.99 9.75
N VAL A 3 -5.38 -28.98 9.81
CA VAL A 3 -6.21 -28.60 8.66
C VAL A 3 -5.26 -28.03 7.59
N PRO A 4 -5.24 -28.59 6.37
CA PRO A 4 -4.35 -28.10 5.32
C PRO A 4 -4.74 -26.66 4.92
N VAL A 5 -3.73 -25.83 4.66
CA VAL A 5 -3.93 -24.48 4.12
C VAL A 5 -4.49 -24.61 2.70
N ALA A 6 -5.68 -24.06 2.46
CA ALA A 6 -6.35 -24.17 1.17
C ALA A 6 -5.79 -23.19 0.12
N SER A 7 -5.42 -21.99 0.56
CA SER A 7 -4.84 -20.95 -0.29
C SER A 7 -4.12 -19.88 0.54
N LEU A 8 -3.30 -19.06 -0.12
CA LEU A 8 -2.64 -17.90 0.45
C LEU A 8 -3.14 -16.63 -0.25
N THR A 9 -3.46 -15.58 0.51
CA THR A 9 -3.76 -14.25 -0.05
C THR A 9 -2.76 -13.24 0.48
N MET A 10 -2.10 -12.53 -0.43
CA MET A 10 -1.06 -11.54 -0.15
C MET A 10 -1.57 -10.18 -0.61
N ILE A 11 -1.75 -9.26 0.33
CA ILE A 11 -2.19 -7.89 0.06
C ILE A 11 -0.96 -6.99 0.18
N ALA A 12 -0.60 -6.34 -0.93
CA ALA A 12 0.56 -5.51 -1.13
C ALA A 12 1.83 -6.06 -0.44
N PRO A 13 2.26 -7.29 -0.83
CA PRO A 13 3.33 -7.97 -0.13
C PRO A 13 4.66 -7.23 -0.28
N ALA A 14 5.26 -6.86 0.85
CA ALA A 14 6.60 -6.28 0.92
C ALA A 14 7.68 -7.35 0.68
N ILE A 15 7.67 -7.98 -0.50
CA ILE A 15 8.72 -8.92 -0.93
C ILE A 15 10.08 -8.22 -0.91
N ARG A 16 10.10 -6.96 -1.39
CA ARG A 16 11.22 -6.03 -1.29
C ARG A 16 10.67 -4.63 -1.05
N ILE A 17 11.44 -3.78 -0.38
CA ILE A 17 11.07 -2.39 -0.06
C ILE A 17 11.99 -1.43 -0.80
N VAL A 18 11.42 -0.48 -1.55
CA VAL A 18 12.14 0.47 -2.41
C VAL A 18 13.03 1.42 -1.58
N ASP A 19 12.46 1.94 -0.47
CA ASP A 19 13.10 2.93 0.44
C ASP A 19 13.83 2.28 1.63
N LEU A 20 14.12 0.99 1.58
CA LEU A 20 15.14 0.40 2.43
C LEU A 20 16.42 0.34 1.58
N PRO A 21 17.09 1.48 1.31
CA PRO A 21 18.30 1.46 0.51
C PRO A 21 19.24 0.48 1.18
N GLY A 22 19.81 -0.41 0.38
CA GLY A 22 20.71 -1.48 0.78
C GLY A 22 21.85 -0.94 1.62
N LEU A 23 21.58 -0.72 2.91
CA LEU A 23 22.59 -0.79 3.94
C LEU A 23 23.22 -2.15 3.70
N PRO A 24 24.54 -2.21 3.45
CA PRO A 24 25.22 -3.48 3.30
C PRO A 24 24.75 -4.39 4.42
N ALA A 25 24.42 -5.66 4.12
CA ALA A 25 23.85 -6.59 5.10
C ALA A 25 24.58 -6.54 6.46
N VAL A 26 25.90 -6.34 6.40
CA VAL A 26 26.81 -6.11 7.54
C VAL A 26 26.37 -4.92 8.41
N SER A 27 26.07 -3.76 7.82
CA SER A 27 25.65 -2.55 8.51
C SER A 27 24.29 -2.71 9.20
N MET A 28 23.32 -3.39 8.57
CA MET A 28 22.02 -3.63 9.18
C MET A 28 22.12 -4.64 10.34
N ARG A 29 22.88 -5.72 10.17
CA ARG A 29 23.13 -6.72 11.23
C ARG A 29 23.87 -6.10 12.42
N LEU A 30 24.87 -5.25 12.16
CA LEU A 30 25.59 -4.52 13.20
C LEU A 30 24.70 -3.52 13.94
N ALA A 31 23.93 -2.70 13.21
CA ALA A 31 22.99 -1.76 13.82
C ALA A 31 21.97 -2.48 14.70
N TYR A 32 21.43 -3.61 14.24
CA TYR A 32 20.52 -4.44 15.03
C TYR A 32 21.19 -5.01 16.28
N ALA A 33 22.43 -5.52 16.16
CA ALA A 33 23.18 -6.05 17.29
C ALA A 33 23.42 -4.98 18.37
N LEU A 34 23.88 -3.78 17.98
CA LEU A 34 24.10 -2.65 18.88
C LEU A 34 22.80 -2.19 19.56
N SER A 35 21.69 -2.14 18.82
CA SER A 35 20.37 -1.82 19.35
C SER A 35 19.88 -2.83 20.38
N ARG A 36 20.09 -4.13 20.13
CA ARG A 36 19.66 -5.20 21.02
C ARG A 36 20.51 -5.29 22.29
N THR A 37 21.84 -5.14 22.18
CA THR A 37 22.76 -5.35 23.31
C THR A 37 23.02 -4.07 24.10
N MET A 38 23.14 -2.93 23.43
CA MET A 38 23.52 -1.65 24.05
C MET A 38 22.36 -0.66 24.09
N GLY A 39 21.21 -0.96 23.48
CA GLY A 39 20.06 -0.05 23.42
C GLY A 39 20.24 1.13 22.47
N ILE A 40 21.31 1.17 21.69
CA ILE A 40 21.63 2.28 20.78
C ILE A 40 20.77 2.18 19.50
N GLY A 41 20.07 3.26 19.13
CA GLY A 41 19.36 3.30 17.84
C GLY A 41 18.20 2.30 17.72
N ARG A 42 17.43 2.10 18.80
CA ARG A 42 16.23 1.22 18.80
C ARG A 42 15.15 1.62 17.79
N TRP A 43 15.13 2.88 17.42
CA TRP A 43 14.15 3.47 16.51
C TRP A 43 14.83 3.84 15.21
N ARG A 44 14.23 3.45 14.08
CA ARG A 44 14.58 4.00 12.76
C ARG A 44 13.88 5.32 12.54
N GLU A 45 12.63 5.38 12.97
CA GLU A 45 11.81 6.58 12.97
C GLU A 45 11.06 6.62 14.29
N LEU A 46 11.09 7.75 14.97
CA LEU A 46 10.32 7.99 16.18
C LEU A 46 9.43 9.19 15.91
N GLN A 47 8.13 9.00 16.02
CA GLN A 47 7.14 10.03 15.76
C GLN A 47 6.14 10.10 16.91
N GLU A 48 5.43 11.22 17.00
CA GLU A 48 4.19 11.28 17.76
C GLU A 48 3.18 10.35 17.09
N ASP A 49 2.79 9.27 17.77
CA ASP A 49 1.74 8.33 17.34
C ASP A 49 0.38 8.99 17.60
N ILE A 50 -0.08 9.74 16.60
CA ILE A 50 -1.32 10.54 16.65
C ILE A 50 -2.48 9.77 15.99
N ASP A 51 -2.17 8.92 15.02
CA ASP A 51 -3.13 7.96 14.48
C ASP A 51 -3.39 6.87 15.54
N PHE A 52 -4.67 6.67 15.88
CA PHE A 52 -5.07 5.69 16.89
C PHE A 52 -5.00 4.24 16.39
N ALA A 53 -4.99 4.04 15.07
CA ALA A 53 -5.05 2.73 14.42
C ALA A 53 -3.74 2.33 13.74
N LYS A 54 -2.79 3.25 13.57
CA LYS A 54 -1.51 3.01 12.91
C LYS A 54 -0.34 3.49 13.76
N TYR A 55 0.67 2.63 13.90
CA TYR A 55 1.98 3.05 14.40
C TYR A 55 2.68 3.97 13.40
N GLU A 56 3.09 5.14 13.86
CA GLU A 56 3.84 6.11 13.07
C GLU A 56 5.33 6.04 13.36
N SER A 57 5.69 5.53 14.54
CA SER A 57 7.05 5.14 14.87
C SER A 57 7.44 3.82 14.21
N PHE A 58 8.68 3.73 13.73
CA PHE A 58 9.23 2.54 13.08
C PHE A 58 10.45 1.99 13.85
N PRO A 59 10.32 0.85 14.55
CA PRO A 59 11.42 0.28 15.31
C PRO A 59 12.45 -0.38 14.39
N LEU A 60 13.74 -0.26 14.73
CA LEU A 60 14.84 -0.90 13.97
C LEU A 60 14.64 -2.42 13.86
N ASN A 61 14.07 -3.05 14.90
CA ASN A 61 13.77 -4.48 14.86
C ASN A 61 12.77 -4.85 13.75
N ALA A 62 11.75 -4.03 13.47
CA ALA A 62 10.82 -4.29 12.39
C ALA A 62 11.50 -4.19 11.02
N GLY A 63 12.31 -3.13 10.82
CA GLY A 63 13.14 -3.00 9.62
C GLY A 63 14.10 -4.18 9.43
N TYR A 64 14.70 -4.68 10.51
CA TYR A 64 15.60 -5.85 10.45
C TYR A 64 14.86 -7.15 10.13
N GLN A 65 13.63 -7.34 10.62
CA GLN A 65 12.83 -8.52 10.29
C GLN A 65 12.44 -8.53 8.81
N LEU A 66 12.08 -7.37 8.24
CA LEU A 66 11.81 -7.23 6.80
C LEU A 66 13.06 -7.52 5.98
N PHE A 67 14.22 -6.98 6.37
CA PHE A 67 15.50 -7.29 5.73
C PHE A 67 15.81 -8.80 5.72
N ARG A 68 15.63 -9.49 6.86
CA ARG A 68 15.84 -10.94 6.94
C ARG A 68 14.86 -11.74 6.09
N LEU A 69 13.62 -11.26 5.97
CA LEU A 69 12.60 -11.89 5.15
C LEU A 69 12.93 -11.77 3.67
N ASP A 70 13.39 -10.60 3.22
CA ASP A 70 13.84 -10.37 1.83
C ASP A 70 15.00 -11.31 1.47
N GLU A 71 16.04 -11.40 2.32
CA GLU A 71 17.14 -12.37 2.15
C GLU A 71 16.60 -13.82 2.05
N ALA A 72 15.73 -14.20 2.98
CA ALA A 72 15.20 -15.57 3.03
C ALA A 72 14.32 -15.93 1.84
N ILE A 73 13.52 -14.99 1.32
CA ILE A 73 12.67 -15.20 0.14
C ILE A 73 13.53 -15.35 -1.12
N GLY A 74 14.60 -14.57 -1.26
CA GLY A 74 15.52 -14.67 -2.40
C GLY A 74 16.16 -16.05 -2.55
N ASP A 75 16.41 -16.74 -1.44
CA ASP A 75 17.01 -18.07 -1.39
C ASP A 75 15.97 -19.21 -1.38
N TYR A 76 14.67 -18.91 -1.28
CA TYR A 76 13.63 -19.91 -1.07
C TYR A 76 13.22 -20.62 -2.37
N ASP A 77 13.13 -21.95 -2.34
CA ASP A 77 12.56 -22.73 -3.44
C ASP A 77 11.02 -22.59 -3.47
N LEU A 78 10.55 -21.67 -4.31
CA LEU A 78 9.12 -21.41 -4.51
C LEU A 78 8.35 -22.62 -5.07
N SER A 79 9.02 -23.66 -5.58
CA SER A 79 8.36 -24.91 -5.99
C SER A 79 7.66 -25.62 -4.82
N ALA A 80 8.08 -25.32 -3.58
CA ALA A 80 7.43 -25.81 -2.36
C ALA A 80 6.08 -25.13 -2.08
N VAL A 81 5.79 -23.96 -2.68
CA VAL A 81 4.52 -23.25 -2.52
C VAL A 81 3.47 -23.84 -3.47
N ARG A 82 2.87 -24.97 -3.06
CA ARG A 82 1.89 -25.73 -3.86
C ARG A 82 0.43 -25.30 -3.69
N VAL A 83 0.17 -24.39 -2.77
CA VAL A 83 -1.17 -23.81 -2.59
C VAL A 83 -1.38 -22.68 -3.60
N PRO A 84 -2.61 -22.43 -4.07
CA PRO A 84 -2.90 -21.26 -4.88
C PRO A 84 -2.61 -19.97 -4.10
N VAL A 85 -1.94 -19.02 -4.75
CA VAL A 85 -1.65 -17.70 -4.17
C VAL A 85 -2.43 -16.62 -4.92
N LEU A 86 -3.17 -15.78 -4.20
CA LEU A 86 -3.76 -14.55 -4.72
C LEU A 86 -2.90 -13.38 -4.26
N VAL A 87 -2.41 -12.58 -5.19
CA VAL A 87 -1.71 -11.33 -4.90
C VAL A 87 -2.60 -10.16 -5.28
N VAL A 88 -2.70 -9.15 -4.42
CA VAL A 88 -3.36 -7.88 -4.75
C VAL A 88 -2.39 -6.76 -4.44
N MET A 89 -2.07 -5.92 -5.40
CA MET A 89 -1.07 -4.86 -5.20
C MET A 89 -1.17 -3.76 -6.25
N SER A 90 -0.44 -2.66 -6.02
CA SER A 90 -0.24 -1.61 -7.02
C SER A 90 1.15 -1.71 -7.62
N GLU A 91 1.24 -1.41 -8.91
CA GLU A 91 2.51 -1.20 -9.61
C GLU A 91 3.22 0.07 -9.11
N ASP A 92 2.45 1.08 -8.74
CA ASP A 92 2.89 2.45 -8.51
C ASP A 92 3.13 2.76 -7.02
N ASP A 93 3.47 1.74 -6.23
CA ASP A 93 3.79 1.91 -4.81
C ASP A 93 5.25 2.32 -4.60
N ARG A 94 5.49 3.40 -3.85
CA ARG A 94 6.85 3.90 -3.55
C ARG A 94 7.57 3.14 -2.43
N THR A 95 6.88 2.29 -1.69
CA THR A 95 7.42 1.54 -0.56
C THR A 95 7.62 0.08 -0.93
N VAL A 96 6.61 -0.57 -1.52
CA VAL A 96 6.63 -1.98 -1.92
C VAL A 96 7.10 -2.10 -3.37
N ASP A 97 8.16 -2.86 -3.62
CA ASP A 97 8.68 -3.06 -4.97
C ASP A 97 7.78 -4.01 -5.79
N ALA A 98 7.04 -3.43 -6.72
CA ALA A 98 6.13 -4.19 -7.55
C ALA A 98 6.82 -5.17 -8.51
N LYS A 99 7.99 -4.81 -9.03
CA LYS A 99 8.75 -5.66 -9.96
C LYS A 99 9.23 -6.92 -9.24
N ALA A 100 9.65 -6.78 -7.98
CA ALA A 100 10.03 -7.91 -7.12
C ALA A 100 8.88 -8.89 -6.92
N ALA A 101 7.70 -8.38 -6.57
CA ALA A 101 6.52 -9.20 -6.33
C ALA A 101 6.01 -9.88 -7.61
N ILE A 102 6.03 -9.19 -8.75
CA ILE A 102 5.68 -9.77 -10.06
C ILE A 102 6.67 -10.88 -10.45
N ALA A 103 7.97 -10.66 -10.27
CA ALA A 103 8.99 -11.67 -10.55
C ALA A 103 8.79 -12.93 -9.69
N LEU A 104 8.54 -12.76 -8.38
CA LEU A 104 8.24 -13.86 -7.47
C LEU A 104 6.96 -14.61 -7.89
N PHE A 105 5.90 -13.88 -8.22
CA PHE A 105 4.62 -14.45 -8.63
C PHE A 105 4.75 -15.34 -9.88
N ARG A 106 5.54 -14.90 -10.87
CA ARG A 106 5.76 -15.67 -12.11
C ARG A 106 6.39 -17.03 -11.85
N LEU A 107 7.21 -17.14 -10.80
CA LEU A 107 7.87 -18.39 -10.39
C LEU A 107 6.95 -19.35 -9.63
N LEU A 108 5.76 -18.93 -9.22
CA LEU A 108 4.83 -19.82 -8.51
C LEU A 108 4.37 -20.96 -9.42
N PRO A 109 4.48 -22.22 -8.98
CA PRO A 109 4.19 -23.38 -9.82
C PRO A 109 2.69 -23.61 -10.06
N THR A 110 1.84 -23.04 -9.20
CA THR A 110 0.40 -23.30 -9.17
C THR A 110 -0.33 -22.45 -10.22
N PRO A 111 -0.94 -23.05 -11.28
CA PRO A 111 -1.60 -22.31 -12.36
C PRO A 111 -2.86 -21.56 -11.92
N SER A 112 -3.49 -22.00 -10.83
CA SER A 112 -4.66 -21.33 -10.25
C SER A 112 -4.32 -20.15 -9.35
N SER A 113 -3.02 -19.81 -9.20
CA SER A 113 -2.61 -18.53 -8.60
C SER A 113 -3.07 -17.37 -9.46
N ALA A 114 -3.35 -16.22 -8.85
CA ALA A 114 -3.83 -15.04 -9.54
C ALA A 114 -3.23 -13.76 -8.96
N MET A 115 -3.11 -12.72 -9.77
CA MET A 115 -2.70 -11.39 -9.33
C MET A 115 -3.71 -10.36 -9.81
N LEU A 116 -4.14 -9.47 -8.90
CA LEU A 116 -4.82 -8.22 -9.23
C LEU A 116 -3.78 -7.09 -9.13
N LEU A 117 -3.39 -6.54 -10.27
CA LEU A 117 -2.37 -5.49 -10.36
C LEU A 117 -3.01 -4.15 -10.73
N VAL A 118 -3.02 -3.21 -9.79
CA VAL A 118 -3.48 -1.84 -10.02
C VAL A 118 -2.35 -1.03 -10.65
N THR A 119 -2.56 -0.48 -11.84
CA THR A 119 -1.51 0.22 -12.61
C THR A 119 -1.99 1.52 -13.22
N ARG A 120 -1.14 2.56 -13.16
CA ARG A 120 -1.33 3.83 -13.87
C ARG A 120 -1.35 3.70 -15.39
N ALA A 121 -0.84 2.60 -15.95
CA ALA A 121 -0.97 2.34 -17.38
C ALA A 121 -2.43 2.19 -17.82
N CYS A 122 -3.33 1.86 -16.89
CA CYS A 122 -4.75 1.68 -17.13
C CYS A 122 -5.56 2.79 -16.44
N ARG A 123 -6.47 3.41 -17.19
CA ARG A 123 -7.31 4.54 -16.74
C ARG A 123 -8.79 4.23 -16.84
N SER A 124 -9.58 4.72 -15.89
CA SER A 124 -11.04 4.65 -15.85
C SER A 124 -11.68 6.01 -15.54
N ASP A 125 -12.88 6.23 -16.06
CA ASP A 125 -13.72 7.39 -15.74
C ASP A 125 -14.52 7.19 -14.44
N THR A 126 -14.87 5.94 -14.10
CA THR A 126 -15.61 5.56 -12.88
C THR A 126 -15.10 4.24 -12.30
N VAL A 127 -15.40 3.98 -11.04
CA VAL A 127 -15.00 2.74 -10.33
C VAL A 127 -15.85 1.53 -10.77
N ASP A 128 -17.10 1.77 -11.18
CA ASP A 128 -18.10 0.72 -11.48
C ASP A 128 -18.10 0.23 -12.94
N ASN A 129 -17.38 0.90 -13.84
CA ASN A 129 -17.21 0.44 -15.21
C ASN A 129 -16.27 -0.77 -15.27
N ALA A 130 -16.87 -1.94 -15.03
CA ALA A 130 -16.33 -3.30 -15.11
C ALA A 130 -15.06 -3.43 -15.95
N LEU A 131 -13.89 -3.51 -15.29
CA LEU A 131 -12.63 -4.07 -15.84
C LEU A 131 -12.32 -3.65 -17.29
N ARG A 132 -12.80 -2.49 -17.75
CA ARG A 132 -12.69 -2.03 -19.13
C ARG A 132 -11.64 -0.95 -19.16
N SER A 133 -10.42 -1.38 -18.89
CA SER A 133 -9.25 -0.52 -18.91
C SER A 133 -8.94 -0.08 -20.33
N ARG A 134 -8.88 1.23 -20.58
CA ARG A 134 -8.04 1.75 -21.65
C ARG A 134 -6.62 1.76 -21.10
N CYS A 135 -5.85 0.71 -21.39
CA CYS A 135 -4.44 0.69 -21.02
C CYS A 135 -3.63 1.36 -22.14
N GLU A 136 -3.09 2.54 -21.88
CA GLU A 136 -2.19 3.23 -22.79
C GLU A 136 -0.80 2.63 -22.57
N HIS A 137 -0.36 1.75 -23.50
CA HIS A 137 0.94 1.05 -23.47
C HIS A 137 1.32 0.49 -22.08
N GLY A 138 0.66 -0.58 -21.64
CA GLY A 138 1.04 -1.29 -20.42
C GLY A 138 2.48 -1.83 -20.45
N LEU A 139 3.00 -2.27 -19.30
CA LEU A 139 4.20 -3.11 -19.23
C LEU A 139 4.01 -4.36 -20.11
N LEU A 140 4.35 -4.26 -21.39
CA LEU A 140 4.16 -5.28 -22.43
C LEU A 140 4.82 -6.63 -22.10
N ASP A 141 5.75 -6.66 -21.14
CA ASP A 141 6.41 -7.89 -20.70
C ASP A 141 5.68 -8.59 -19.53
N VAL A 142 4.88 -7.86 -18.73
CA VAL A 142 4.06 -8.45 -17.65
C VAL A 142 2.74 -9.00 -18.20
N SER A 143 2.26 -8.46 -19.33
CA SER A 143 0.95 -8.77 -19.91
C SER A 143 0.78 -10.19 -20.47
N ASN A 144 1.84 -11.01 -20.56
CA ASN A 144 1.76 -12.34 -21.14
C ASN A 144 1.40 -13.44 -20.13
N ASP A 145 1.38 -13.15 -18.84
CA ASP A 145 0.94 -14.13 -17.83
C ASP A 145 -0.59 -14.02 -17.64
N PRO A 146 -1.39 -15.02 -18.07
CA PRO A 146 -2.85 -14.96 -17.99
C PRO A 146 -3.37 -14.99 -16.55
N ARG A 147 -2.50 -15.22 -15.56
CA ARG A 147 -2.85 -15.15 -14.14
C ARG A 147 -2.87 -13.72 -13.60
N ILE A 148 -2.38 -12.74 -14.35
CA ILE A 148 -2.32 -11.33 -13.96
C ILE A 148 -3.48 -10.57 -14.59
N GLU A 149 -4.34 -10.01 -13.75
CA GLU A 149 -5.48 -9.16 -14.11
C GLU A 149 -5.13 -7.71 -13.74
N PHE A 150 -5.26 -6.81 -14.72
CA PHE A 150 -4.93 -5.39 -14.53
C PHE A 150 -6.17 -4.60 -14.11
N LEU A 151 -6.00 -3.74 -13.10
CA LEU A 151 -7.00 -2.79 -12.64
C LEU A 151 -6.54 -1.36 -12.93
N PRO A 152 -7.44 -0.44 -13.32
CA PRO A 152 -7.10 0.96 -13.47
C PRO A 152 -6.52 1.58 -12.19
N GLY A 153 -5.33 2.16 -12.29
CA GLY A 153 -4.69 2.93 -11.21
C GLY A 153 -5.04 4.41 -11.23
N ILE A 154 -5.52 4.91 -12.38
CA ILE A 154 -6.04 6.28 -12.54
C ILE A 154 -7.56 6.22 -12.62
N LEU A 155 -8.24 6.91 -11.71
CA LEU A 155 -9.70 6.99 -11.61
C LEU A 155 -10.12 8.46 -11.67
N ASP A 156 -10.48 8.90 -12.87
CA ASP A 156 -10.75 10.32 -13.13
C ASP A 156 -11.94 10.83 -12.28
N GLY A 157 -13.01 10.04 -12.14
CA GLY A 157 -14.19 10.38 -11.33
C GLY A 157 -13.98 10.35 -9.80
N GLU A 158 -12.79 9.94 -9.35
CA GLU A 158 -12.41 9.82 -7.95
C GLU A 158 -11.21 10.68 -7.58
N GLU A 159 -10.65 11.41 -8.57
CA GLU A 159 -9.44 12.20 -8.41
C GLU A 159 -8.21 11.36 -7.98
N VAL A 160 -8.23 10.05 -8.28
CA VAL A 160 -7.16 9.10 -7.93
C VAL A 160 -6.18 8.97 -9.08
N LEU A 161 -4.90 9.13 -8.77
CA LEU A 161 -3.79 9.03 -9.69
C LEU A 161 -2.99 7.73 -9.52
N SER A 162 -3.01 7.13 -8.33
CA SER A 162 -2.35 5.83 -8.06
C SER A 162 -2.81 5.27 -6.72
N PHE A 163 -2.38 4.03 -6.42
CA PHE A 163 -2.76 3.33 -5.19
C PHE A 163 -1.56 3.10 -4.29
N ALA A 164 -1.78 3.28 -2.99
CA ALA A 164 -0.83 2.95 -1.94
C ALA A 164 -1.08 1.54 -1.39
N HIS A 165 -0.06 0.86 -0.89
CA HIS A 165 -0.18 -0.46 -0.25
C HIS A 165 -1.09 -0.41 0.97
N ILE A 166 -1.07 0.71 1.71
CA ILE A 166 -1.93 0.94 2.86
C ILE A 166 -3.41 1.11 2.49
N SER A 167 -3.72 1.37 1.22
CA SER A 167 -5.08 1.65 0.77
C SER A 167 -5.93 0.37 0.68
N PHE A 168 -5.33 -0.75 0.25
CA PHE A 168 -6.02 -2.01 -0.04
C PHE A 168 -6.95 -2.54 1.07
N PRO A 169 -6.55 -2.56 2.36
CA PRO A 169 -7.39 -3.10 3.44
C PRO A 169 -8.50 -2.15 3.92
N SER A 170 -8.55 -0.92 3.43
CA SER A 170 -9.45 0.12 3.93
C SER A 170 -10.66 0.32 3.02
N ARG A 171 -11.87 0.27 3.59
CA ARG A 171 -13.11 0.51 2.84
C ARG A 171 -13.27 2.00 2.46
N PRO A 172 -13.90 2.33 1.32
CA PRO A 172 -14.22 3.72 0.97
C PRO A 172 -15.10 4.44 1.99
N ASP A 173 -15.98 3.71 2.68
CA ASP A 173 -16.90 4.22 3.71
C ASP A 173 -16.29 4.22 5.13
N ASN A 174 -15.01 3.87 5.28
CA ASN A 174 -14.34 3.90 6.57
C ASN A 174 -14.30 5.33 7.14
N PRO A 175 -14.74 5.57 8.38
CA PRO A 175 -14.84 6.92 8.93
C PRO A 175 -13.48 7.58 9.20
N HIS A 176 -12.39 6.80 9.23
CA HIS A 176 -11.04 7.31 9.46
C HIS A 176 -10.23 7.38 8.16
N TYR A 177 -10.09 6.26 7.43
CA TYR A 177 -9.25 6.16 6.23
C TYR A 177 -10.00 6.33 4.89
N GLY A 178 -11.34 6.39 4.93
CA GLY A 178 -12.22 6.41 3.77
C GLY A 178 -12.19 7.73 2.99
N ARG A 179 -13.03 7.80 1.95
CA ARG A 179 -13.20 8.97 1.07
C ARG A 179 -13.50 10.26 1.84
N HIS A 180 -14.30 10.13 2.88
CA HIS A 180 -14.71 11.21 3.76
C HIS A 180 -14.12 11.05 5.17
N GLY A 181 -13.03 10.29 5.28
CA GLY A 181 -12.35 10.04 6.54
C GLY A 181 -11.64 11.27 7.08
N ASP A 182 -11.36 11.28 8.38
CA ASP A 182 -10.64 12.36 9.06
C ASP A 182 -9.11 12.19 9.08
N TYR A 183 -8.57 11.12 8.48
CA TYR A 183 -7.15 10.90 8.30
C TYR A 183 -6.60 11.54 7.01
N ALA A 184 -5.39 12.13 7.11
CA ALA A 184 -4.60 12.53 5.93
C ALA A 184 -3.13 12.19 6.13
N SER A 185 -2.55 11.42 5.20
CA SER A 185 -1.09 11.23 5.16
C SER A 185 -0.47 12.19 4.15
N CYS A 186 0.11 13.29 4.66
CA CYS A 186 0.79 14.34 3.89
C CYS A 186 2.32 14.23 3.96
N LEU A 187 2.85 13.04 4.26
CA LEU A 187 4.29 12.76 4.41
C LEU A 187 5.16 13.18 3.21
N ALA A 188 4.56 13.41 2.03
CA ALA A 188 5.24 14.00 0.88
C ALA A 188 5.88 15.35 1.20
N TYR A 189 5.20 16.16 2.01
CA TYR A 189 5.50 17.56 2.28
C TYR A 189 6.33 17.80 3.53
N VAL A 190 6.65 16.71 4.25
CA VAL A 190 7.52 16.77 5.42
C VAL A 190 8.96 16.60 4.96
N ASP A 191 9.80 17.57 5.29
CA ASP A 191 11.24 17.50 5.04
C ASP A 191 11.84 16.26 5.71
N ALA A 192 12.82 15.63 5.06
CA ALA A 192 13.48 14.43 5.56
C ALA A 192 14.16 14.65 6.92
N SER A 193 14.64 15.87 7.18
CA SER A 193 15.21 16.26 8.48
C SER A 193 14.16 16.30 9.60
N ALA A 194 12.90 16.56 9.26
CA ALA A 194 11.75 16.57 10.15
C ALA A 194 11.02 15.22 10.23
N ARG A 195 11.51 14.14 9.61
CA ARG A 195 10.88 12.80 9.76
C ARG A 195 11.26 12.10 11.06
N VAL A 196 12.40 12.48 11.64
CA VAL A 196 12.81 12.08 12.98
C VAL A 196 12.33 13.14 13.97
N GLY A 197 11.15 12.94 14.58
CA GLY A 197 10.56 13.89 15.53
C GLY A 197 9.78 15.05 14.90
N GLY A 198 9.19 14.86 13.71
CA GLY A 198 8.45 15.88 12.98
C GLY A 198 7.37 16.56 13.80
N ALA A 199 7.44 17.90 13.84
CA ALA A 199 6.43 18.71 14.50
C ALA A 199 5.08 18.42 13.83
N PHE A 200 4.13 17.94 14.65
CA PHE A 200 2.71 17.94 14.36
C PHE A 200 2.30 19.39 14.13
N PRO A 201 2.40 19.80 12.87
CA PRO A 201 1.25 19.59 11.98
C PRO A 201 1.56 19.19 10.53
N ASP A 202 2.82 19.23 10.08
CA ASP A 202 3.11 19.19 8.63
C ASP A 202 2.75 17.85 7.98
N LYS A 203 2.92 16.73 8.71
CA LYS A 203 2.58 15.38 8.23
C LYS A 203 1.10 15.14 8.00
N TYR A 204 0.23 15.95 8.61
CA TYR A 204 -1.22 15.81 8.56
C TYR A 204 -1.94 16.96 7.87
N CYS A 205 -1.35 18.15 7.83
CA CYS A 205 -2.04 19.37 7.41
C CYS A 205 -1.67 19.85 6.01
N ALA A 206 -0.56 19.39 5.44
CA ALA A 206 -0.04 19.95 4.19
C ALA A 206 -0.88 19.62 2.93
N CYS A 207 -1.84 18.70 3.04
CA CYS A 207 -2.60 18.16 1.92
C CYS A 207 -4.10 17.95 2.24
N ILE A 208 -4.62 18.64 3.26
CA ILE A 208 -6.04 18.54 3.66
C ILE A 208 -6.93 19.49 2.89
N THR A 209 -8.20 19.12 2.73
CA THR A 209 -9.22 19.98 2.13
C THR A 209 -9.71 21.04 3.12
N PRO A 210 -10.35 22.13 2.67
CA PRO A 210 -11.01 23.08 3.57
C PRO A 210 -12.02 22.42 4.53
N ALA A 211 -12.79 21.44 4.05
CA ALA A 211 -13.74 20.71 4.88
C ALA A 211 -13.06 19.88 5.99
N MET A 212 -11.89 19.30 5.71
CA MET A 212 -11.10 18.59 6.73
C MET A 212 -10.50 19.56 7.75
N LEU A 213 -10.05 20.74 7.31
CA LEU A 213 -9.56 21.79 8.20
C LEU A 213 -10.67 22.24 9.17
N GLU A 214 -11.86 22.54 8.65
CA GLU A 214 -13.03 22.90 9.46
C GLU A 214 -13.38 21.79 10.46
N ALA A 215 -13.35 20.52 10.04
CA ALA A 215 -13.61 19.37 10.91
C ALA A 215 -12.51 19.14 11.98
N LEU A 216 -11.26 19.53 11.71
CA LEU A 216 -10.17 19.50 12.69
C LEU A 216 -10.30 20.63 13.71
N GLU A 217 -10.62 21.84 13.24
CA GLU A 217 -10.84 23.04 14.07
C GLU A 217 -12.03 22.84 15.01
N ALA A 218 -13.12 22.25 14.53
CA ALA A 218 -14.28 21.88 15.37
C ALA A 218 -13.92 20.91 16.51
N ARG A 219 -12.81 20.17 16.41
CA ARG A 219 -12.28 19.26 17.44
C ARG A 219 -11.18 19.89 18.29
N GLY A 220 -10.99 21.21 18.18
CA GLY A 220 -9.97 21.95 18.93
C GLY A 220 -8.54 21.71 18.46
N ARG A 221 -8.35 21.21 17.23
CA ARG A 221 -7.03 21.06 16.62
C ARG A 221 -6.80 22.16 15.60
N SER A 222 -5.57 22.66 15.51
CA SER A 222 -5.20 23.69 14.52
C SER A 222 -4.11 23.16 13.58
N CYS A 223 -4.25 23.47 12.30
CA CYS A 223 -3.16 23.37 11.35
C CYS A 223 -2.59 24.79 11.14
N PRO A 224 -1.28 25.04 11.30
CA PRO A 224 -0.68 26.24 10.78
C PRO A 224 -0.84 26.23 9.26
N ALA A 225 -0.96 27.44 8.69
CA ALA A 225 -1.30 27.67 7.29
C ALA A 225 -0.60 26.66 6.36
N SER A 226 -1.42 25.87 5.67
CA SER A 226 -0.98 24.75 4.85
C SER A 226 -0.06 25.21 3.72
N PRO A 227 1.03 24.48 3.39
CA PRO A 227 1.78 24.69 2.15
C PRO A 227 1.02 24.19 0.91
N ALA A 228 -0.25 23.78 1.00
CA ALA A 228 -1.10 23.60 -0.17
C ALA A 228 -1.03 24.90 -0.99
N ARG A 229 -0.25 24.88 -2.08
CA ARG A 229 -0.07 26.04 -2.95
C ARG A 229 -1.47 26.59 -3.25
N PRO A 230 -1.76 27.86 -2.97
CA PRO A 230 -3.05 28.44 -3.30
C PRO A 230 -3.37 28.16 -4.78
N GLY A 231 -4.42 27.38 -5.06
CA GLY A 231 -4.85 27.01 -6.41
C GLY A 231 -4.47 25.60 -6.90
N GLY A 232 -3.79 24.76 -6.11
CA GLY A 232 -3.49 23.38 -6.48
C GLY A 232 -4.68 22.43 -6.28
N GLU A 233 -5.09 21.74 -7.35
CA GLU A 233 -6.11 20.69 -7.28
C GLU A 233 -5.60 19.51 -6.42
N ILE A 234 -6.40 19.07 -5.44
CA ILE A 234 -6.07 17.93 -4.59
C ILE A 234 -6.33 16.64 -5.37
N ARG A 235 -5.33 15.76 -5.41
CA ARG A 235 -5.43 14.43 -6.03
C ARG A 235 -4.99 13.37 -5.02
N TYR A 236 -5.56 12.18 -5.13
CA TYR A 236 -5.19 11.05 -4.29
C TYR A 236 -4.17 10.14 -4.98
N GLY A 237 -3.16 9.69 -4.25
CA GLY A 237 -2.24 8.67 -4.77
C GLY A 237 -0.92 8.61 -4.03
N GLU A 238 -0.01 7.79 -4.53
CA GLU A 238 1.37 7.76 -4.04
C GLU A 238 2.16 9.00 -4.45
N THR A 239 3.24 9.28 -3.71
CA THR A 239 4.06 10.48 -3.94
C THR A 239 5.10 10.21 -5.01
N LEU A 240 4.63 10.01 -6.24
CA LEU A 240 5.48 9.75 -7.40
C LEU A 240 6.09 11.06 -7.93
N GLU A 241 7.24 10.94 -8.57
CA GLU A 241 7.95 12.06 -9.19
C GLU A 241 7.10 12.68 -10.32
N GLY A 242 7.06 14.02 -10.42
CA GLY A 242 6.30 14.77 -11.44
C GLY A 242 4.84 15.08 -11.10
N ASP A 243 4.12 14.20 -10.38
CA ASP A 243 2.73 14.48 -9.98
C ASP A 243 2.65 15.65 -8.98
N ARG A 244 3.68 15.79 -8.13
CA ARG A 244 3.82 16.85 -7.12
C ARG A 244 4.02 18.26 -7.69
N ASP A 245 4.46 18.35 -8.94
CA ASP A 245 4.64 19.65 -9.61
C ASP A 245 3.31 20.21 -10.11
N ARG A 246 2.31 19.33 -10.28
CA ARG A 246 1.00 19.63 -10.87
C ARG A 246 -0.13 19.67 -9.85
N TYR A 247 -0.06 18.84 -8.81
CA TYR A 247 -1.16 18.62 -7.87
C TYR A 247 -0.71 18.69 -6.41
N VAL A 248 -1.70 18.92 -5.53
CA VAL A 248 -1.54 18.65 -4.09
C VAL A 248 -1.87 17.18 -3.87
N LEU A 249 -0.86 16.34 -3.68
CA LEU A 249 -1.01 14.90 -3.51
C LEU A 249 -1.33 14.54 -2.06
N ARG A 250 -2.45 13.87 -1.87
CA ARG A 250 -2.80 13.21 -0.61
C ARG A 250 -2.66 11.71 -0.79
N ARG A 251 -1.98 11.04 0.15
CA ARG A 251 -1.86 9.58 0.08
C ARG A 251 -3.24 8.94 0.15
N LEU A 252 -3.57 8.08 -0.82
CA LEU A 252 -4.82 7.35 -0.83
C LEU A 252 -4.88 6.39 0.37
N GLY A 253 -5.84 6.61 1.27
CA GLY A 253 -6.02 5.80 2.49
C GLY A 253 -7.00 4.64 2.35
N TYR A 254 -7.80 4.62 1.29
CA TYR A 254 -8.87 3.64 1.06
C TYR A 254 -8.77 2.98 -0.31
N ASN A 255 -9.42 1.83 -0.45
CA ASN A 255 -9.46 1.07 -1.69
C ASN A 255 -10.80 1.29 -2.42
N PRO A 256 -10.86 2.10 -3.49
CA PRO A 256 -12.02 2.17 -4.38
C PRO A 256 -12.55 0.80 -4.83
N TYR A 257 -11.68 -0.20 -4.97
CA TYR A 257 -12.04 -1.56 -5.36
C TYR A 257 -12.31 -2.51 -4.19
N PHE A 258 -12.50 -2.01 -2.96
CA PHE A 258 -12.58 -2.85 -1.75
C PHE A 258 -13.56 -4.02 -1.88
N ASP A 259 -14.80 -3.75 -2.32
CA ASP A 259 -15.83 -4.78 -2.39
C ASP A 259 -15.54 -5.79 -3.52
N ALA A 260 -15.03 -5.32 -4.67
CA ALA A 260 -14.62 -6.18 -5.77
C ALA A 260 -13.43 -7.08 -5.38
N MET A 261 -12.43 -6.51 -4.72
CA MET A 261 -11.28 -7.22 -4.17
C MET A 261 -11.72 -8.26 -3.13
N THR A 262 -12.58 -7.89 -2.18
CA THR A 262 -13.07 -8.80 -1.13
C THR A 262 -13.87 -9.96 -1.73
N ARG A 263 -14.73 -9.71 -2.73
CA ARG A 263 -15.41 -10.78 -3.49
C ARG A 263 -14.40 -11.68 -4.21
N ARG A 264 -13.34 -11.12 -4.80
CA ARG A 264 -12.28 -11.91 -5.44
C ARG A 264 -11.56 -12.82 -4.43
N ILE A 265 -11.18 -12.29 -3.26
CA ILE A 265 -10.54 -13.05 -2.17
C ILE A 265 -11.44 -14.19 -1.69
N ARG A 266 -12.72 -13.91 -1.43
CA ARG A 266 -13.68 -14.94 -0.99
C ARG A 266 -13.88 -16.06 -2.00
N ARG A 267 -14.00 -15.72 -3.29
CA ARG A 267 -14.06 -16.71 -4.37
C ARG A 267 -12.78 -17.53 -4.46
N PHE A 268 -11.63 -16.87 -4.38
CA PHE A 268 -10.32 -17.51 -4.45
C PHE A 268 -10.09 -18.49 -3.30
N ALA A 269 -10.48 -18.12 -2.09
CA ALA A 269 -10.39 -18.97 -0.90
C ALA A 269 -11.45 -20.09 -0.85
N GLY A 270 -12.33 -20.20 -1.86
CA GLY A 270 -13.41 -21.19 -1.88
C GLY A 270 -14.50 -20.95 -0.84
N ILE A 271 -14.49 -19.80 -0.14
CA ILE A 271 -15.43 -19.49 0.94
C ILE A 271 -16.87 -19.44 0.43
N GLU A 272 -17.09 -18.86 -0.75
CA GLU A 272 -18.45 -18.81 -1.32
C GLU A 272 -18.98 -20.18 -1.70
N ALA A 273 -18.12 -21.10 -2.16
CA ALA A 273 -18.51 -22.47 -2.46
C ALA A 273 -18.88 -23.23 -1.18
N LEU A 274 -18.11 -23.04 -0.09
CA LEU A 274 -18.41 -23.60 1.22
C LEU A 274 -19.72 -23.04 1.81
N GLN A 275 -19.96 -21.73 1.65
CA GLN A 275 -21.21 -21.10 2.12
C GLN A 275 -22.43 -21.59 1.35
N ARG A 276 -22.34 -21.73 0.02
CA ARG A 276 -23.42 -22.31 -0.80
C ARG A 276 -23.74 -23.74 -0.37
N ALA A 277 -22.71 -24.59 -0.26
CA ALA A 277 -22.84 -25.97 0.20
C ALA A 277 -23.44 -26.07 1.62
N ALA A 278 -23.09 -25.16 2.53
CA ALA A 278 -23.65 -25.12 3.88
C ALA A 278 -25.10 -24.60 3.93
N SER A 279 -25.49 -23.75 2.97
CA SER A 279 -26.86 -23.21 2.86
C SER A 279 -27.84 -24.13 2.14
N GLY A 280 -27.41 -25.28 1.62
CA GLY A 280 -28.27 -26.26 0.93
C GLY A 280 -28.74 -25.82 -0.46
N ASN A 281 -28.09 -24.82 -1.06
CA ASN A 281 -28.31 -24.35 -2.45
C ASN A 281 -27.19 -24.83 -3.38
#